data_AF-A0A2N2CPF2-F1
#
_entry.id   AF-A0A2N2CPF2-F1
#
_cell.length_a   1.000
_cell.length_b   1.000
_cell.length_c   1.000
_cell.angle_alpha   90.00
_cell.angle_beta   90.00
_cell.angle_gamma   90.00
#
_symmetry.space_group_name_H-M   'P 1'
#
loop_
_entity.id
_entity.type
_entity.pdbx_description
1 polymer ?
#
loop_
_entity_poly.entity_id
_entity_poly.type
_entity_poly.pdbx_seq_one_letter_code
_entity_poly.pdbx_strand_id
1 'polypeptide(L)'
;MKNIDLENYGLNQRIKQEASLYSGLFVARVTEQHRELYKVIGEAGELLAEVSGKFVFNAADNTSFPVVGDWVMIDRIVEDTGNAVIHQVLSRTSLFERKAAGTSNGVQIVAANFDLV
;
A
#
# COMPACT_ATOMS: atom_id res chain seq x y z
N MET A 1 -6.82 23.88 1.65
CA MET A 1 -7.18 22.50 1.26
C MET A 1 -7.49 21.74 2.54
N LYS A 2 -8.53 20.89 2.57
CA LYS A 2 -8.83 20.07 3.74
C LYS A 2 -7.88 18.88 3.73
N ASN A 3 -7.05 18.74 4.75
CA ASN A 3 -6.26 17.51 4.93
C ASN A 3 -7.21 16.38 5.28
N ILE A 4 -6.95 15.21 4.69
CA ILE A 4 -7.67 13.98 4.99
C ILE A 4 -7.11 13.40 6.28
N ASP A 5 -8.02 13.10 7.20
CA ASP A 5 -7.67 12.40 8.42
C ASP A 5 -7.59 10.90 8.15
N LEU A 6 -6.35 10.41 8.05
CA LEU A 6 -6.02 9.01 7.79
C LEU A 6 -6.42 8.08 8.94
N GLU A 7 -6.76 8.58 10.13
CA GLU A 7 -7.30 7.74 11.22
C GLU A 7 -8.65 7.14 10.83
N ASN A 8 -9.45 7.85 10.02
CA ASN A 8 -10.69 7.31 9.43
C ASN A 8 -10.43 6.15 8.45
N TYR A 9 -9.20 6.03 7.97
CA TYR A 9 -8.73 4.94 7.13
C TYR A 9 -7.94 3.91 7.95
N GLY A 10 -8.01 3.92 9.28
CA GLY A 10 -7.36 2.91 10.14
C GLY A 10 -5.89 3.19 10.45
N LEU A 11 -5.40 4.42 10.24
CA LEU A 11 -4.07 4.81 10.65
C LEU A 11 -4.01 4.84 12.19
N ASN A 12 -3.20 3.97 12.79
CA ASN A 12 -3.04 3.90 14.23
C ASN A 12 -1.59 4.23 14.65
N GLN A 13 -1.35 4.31 15.96
CA GLN A 13 -0.04 4.65 16.51
C GLN A 13 1.07 3.70 16.08
N ARG A 14 0.78 2.40 15.94
CA ARG A 14 1.76 1.41 15.47
C ARG A 14 2.25 1.74 14.06
N ILE A 15 1.32 2.05 13.15
CA ILE A 15 1.64 2.42 11.77
C ILE A 15 2.38 3.76 11.73
N LYS A 16 1.96 4.75 12.52
CA LYS A 16 2.65 6.05 12.63
C LYS A 16 4.11 5.89 13.10
N GLN A 17 4.34 5.05 14.11
CA GLN A 17 5.68 4.76 14.61
C GLN A 17 6.55 4.07 13.56
N GLU A 18 6.00 3.07 12.87
CA GLU A 18 6.71 2.37 11.79
C GLU A 18 7.04 3.30 10.62
N ALA A 19 6.07 4.13 10.19
CA ALA A 19 6.26 5.12 9.14
C ALA A 19 7.36 6.14 9.47
N SER A 20 7.52 6.51 10.75
CA SER A 20 8.55 7.46 11.19
C SER A 20 9.99 6.97 10.96
N LEU A 21 10.18 5.67 10.71
CA LEU A 21 11.48 5.09 10.35
C LEU A 21 11.93 5.45 8.93
N TYR A 22 11.02 5.96 8.09
CA TYR A 22 11.26 6.26 6.68
C TYR A 22 11.25 7.77 6.43
N SER A 23 12.37 8.42 6.76
CA SER A 23 12.52 9.87 6.56
C SER A 23 12.42 10.28 5.09
N GLY A 24 11.68 11.36 4.81
CA GLY A 24 11.48 11.87 3.46
C GLY A 24 10.44 11.13 2.63
N LEU A 25 9.73 10.17 3.22
CA LEU A 25 8.57 9.50 2.63
C LEU A 25 7.31 9.82 3.43
N PHE A 26 6.17 9.60 2.79
CA PHE A 26 4.85 9.90 3.32
C PHE A 26 4.04 8.61 3.43
N VAL A 27 3.27 8.50 4.51
CA VAL A 27 2.40 7.33 4.73
C VAL A 27 1.12 7.48 3.90
N ALA A 28 0.72 6.40 3.23
CA ALA A 28 -0.54 6.33 2.48
C ALA A 28 -1.13 4.93 2.58
N ARG A 29 -2.45 4.81 2.37
CA ARG A 29 -3.14 3.51 2.32
C ARG A 29 -3.51 3.16 0.90
N VAL A 30 -3.28 1.93 0.47
CA VAL A 30 -3.72 1.42 -0.83
C VAL A 30 -5.24 1.23 -0.79
N THR A 31 -5.97 1.94 -1.65
CA THR A 31 -7.43 1.87 -1.77
C THR A 31 -7.86 1.03 -2.98
N GLU A 32 -7.09 1.05 -4.07
CA GLU A 32 -7.36 0.28 -5.27
C GLU A 32 -6.05 -0.28 -5.87
N GLN A 33 -6.13 -1.48 -6.45
CA GLN A 33 -5.02 -2.10 -7.17
C GLN A 33 -5.39 -2.26 -8.65
N HIS A 34 -4.57 -1.69 -9.51
CA HIS A 34 -4.56 -1.96 -10.95
C HIS A 34 -3.33 -2.82 -11.29
N ARG A 35 -3.12 -3.12 -12.58
CA ARG A 35 -2.07 -4.06 -13.01
C ARG A 35 -0.65 -3.58 -12.65
N GLU A 36 -0.33 -2.33 -12.96
CA GLU A 36 1.00 -1.73 -12.72
C GLU A 36 0.91 -0.48 -11.82
N LEU A 37 -0.30 -0.06 -11.48
CA LEU A 37 -0.59 1.14 -10.71
C LEU A 37 -1.44 0.82 -9.50
N TYR A 38 -1.32 1.65 -8.49
CA TYR A 38 -2.05 1.60 -7.24
C TYR A 38 -2.72 2.95 -7.03
N LYS A 39 -3.96 2.95 -6.57
CA LYS A 39 -4.56 4.15 -6.00
C LYS A 39 -4.30 4.15 -4.51
N VAL A 40 -3.77 5.25 -4.01
CA VAL A 40 -3.46 5.41 -2.59
C VAL A 40 -4.12 6.66 -2.04
N ILE A 41 -4.46 6.65 -0.76
CA ILE A 41 -4.96 7.80 -0.01
C ILE A 41 -3.90 8.27 0.98
N GLY A 42 -3.43 9.50 0.79
CA GLY A 42 -2.53 10.20 1.69
C GLY A 42 -3.23 11.38 2.38
N GLU A 43 -2.49 12.12 3.22
CA GLU A 43 -3.03 13.28 3.93
C GLU A 43 -3.54 14.40 3.03
N ALA A 44 -3.03 14.48 1.79
CA ALA A 44 -3.39 15.51 0.82
C ALA A 44 -4.51 15.10 -0.14
N GLY A 45 -4.93 13.83 -0.16
CA GLY A 45 -5.85 13.34 -1.17
C GLY A 45 -5.55 11.94 -1.67
N GLU A 46 -6.37 11.50 -2.62
CA GLU A 46 -6.07 10.33 -3.44
C GLU A 46 -5.03 10.69 -4.50
N LEU A 47 -4.15 9.73 -4.79
CA LEU A 47 -3.22 9.81 -5.91
C LEU A 47 -2.87 8.42 -6.44
N LEU A 48 -2.43 8.37 -7.68
CA LEU A 48 -1.85 7.21 -8.32
C LEU A 48 -0.40 7.04 -7.89
N ALA A 49 -0.03 5.79 -7.69
CA ALA A 49 1.32 5.39 -7.33
C ALA A 49 1.75 4.11 -8.05
N GLU A 50 3.04 3.97 -8.29
CA GLU A 50 3.68 2.77 -8.83
C GLU A 50 4.75 2.26 -7.87
N VAL A 51 5.09 0.98 -7.92
CA VAL A 51 6.19 0.45 -7.10
C VAL A 51 7.53 0.85 -7.69
N SER A 52 8.49 1.21 -6.83
CA SER A 52 9.85 1.53 -7.30
C SER A 52 10.49 0.33 -8.02
N GLY A 53 11.36 0.58 -9.00
CA GLY A 53 12.09 -0.52 -9.66
C GLY A 53 12.91 -1.37 -8.69
N LYS A 54 13.43 -0.77 -7.61
CA LYS A 54 14.10 -1.49 -6.51
C LYS A 54 13.15 -2.44 -5.78
N PHE A 55 11.90 -2.03 -5.57
CA PHE A 55 10.87 -2.87 -4.97
C PHE A 55 10.61 -4.10 -5.83
N VAL A 56 10.40 -3.90 -7.14
CA VAL A 56 10.17 -4.99 -8.10
C VAL A 56 11.35 -5.96 -8.11
N PHE A 57 12.58 -5.45 -8.11
CA PHE A 57 13.78 -6.27 -8.09
C PHE A 57 13.93 -7.10 -6.80
N ASN A 58 13.51 -6.55 -5.66
CA ASN A 58 13.62 -7.21 -4.35
C ASN A 58 12.43 -8.11 -4.00
N ALA A 59 11.32 -8.03 -4.74
CA ALA A 59 10.14 -8.83 -4.48
C ALA A 59 10.45 -10.32 -4.71
N ALA A 60 10.38 -11.12 -3.64
CA ALA A 60 10.64 -12.56 -3.71
C ALA A 60 9.56 -13.29 -4.51
N ASP A 61 8.33 -12.78 -4.45
CA ASP A 61 7.16 -13.31 -5.15
C ASP A 61 6.07 -12.23 -5.28
N ASN A 62 4.98 -12.58 -5.99
CA ASN A 62 3.81 -11.70 -6.13
C ASN A 62 3.15 -11.36 -4.79
N THR A 63 3.42 -12.10 -3.71
CA THR A 63 2.84 -11.81 -2.39
C THR A 63 3.50 -10.61 -1.71
N SER A 64 4.69 -10.27 -2.17
CA SER A 64 5.48 -9.13 -1.70
C SER A 64 4.95 -7.80 -2.23
N PHE A 65 4.11 -7.79 -3.28
CA PHE A 65 3.54 -6.56 -3.83
C PHE A 65 2.45 -5.96 -2.94
N PRO A 66 2.26 -4.61 -2.96
CA PRO A 66 1.17 -3.97 -2.24
C PRO A 66 -0.18 -4.53 -2.68
N VAL A 67 -1.11 -4.63 -1.74
CA VAL A 67 -2.51 -4.99 -2.00
C VAL A 67 -3.45 -3.98 -1.36
N VAL A 68 -4.73 -4.03 -1.75
CA VAL A 68 -5.76 -3.17 -1.14
C VAL A 68 -5.75 -3.33 0.38
N GLY A 69 -5.72 -2.19 1.07
CA GLY A 69 -5.68 -2.08 2.52
C GLY A 69 -4.27 -2.03 3.13
N ASP A 70 -3.21 -2.26 2.35
CA ASP A 70 -1.83 -2.06 2.82
C ASP A 70 -1.54 -0.60 3.13
N TRP A 71 -0.72 -0.39 4.16
CA TRP A 71 -0.07 0.89 4.39
C TRP A 71 1.29 0.90 3.71
N VAL A 72 1.59 1.98 2.99
CA VAL A 72 2.78 2.13 2.18
C VAL A 72 3.48 3.45 2.43
N MET A 73 4.77 3.50 2.10
CA MET A 73 5.57 4.72 2.11
C MET A 73 5.78 5.20 0.67
N ILE A 74 5.30 6.40 0.37
CA ILE A 74 5.37 7.05 -0.96
C ILE A 74 6.30 8.28 -0.92
N ASP A 75 6.88 8.64 -2.07
CA ASP A 75 7.85 9.74 -2.17
C ASP A 75 7.22 11.15 -2.20
N ARG A 76 5.91 11.24 -2.45
CA ARG A 76 5.18 12.51 -2.59
C ARG A 76 3.71 12.35 -2.24
N ILE A 77 3.05 13.48 -1.98
CA ILE A 77 1.62 13.56 -1.62
C ILE A 77 0.76 14.28 -2.66
N VAL A 78 1.35 14.71 -3.79
CA VAL A 78 0.66 15.43 -4.88
C VAL A 78 1.14 14.91 -6.24
N GLU A 79 0.24 14.90 -7.23
CA GLU A 79 0.52 14.48 -8.62
C GLU A 79 0.99 15.65 -9.50
N ASP A 80 1.99 16.39 -9.05
CA ASP A 80 2.50 17.53 -9.84
C ASP A 80 3.39 17.11 -11.02
N THR A 81 4.06 15.97 -10.89
CA THR A 81 5.12 15.49 -11.79
C THR A 81 4.99 14.00 -12.13
N GLY A 82 3.74 13.49 -12.16
CA GLY A 82 3.42 12.09 -12.44
C GLY A 82 2.97 11.30 -11.21
N ASN A 83 2.97 9.97 -11.33
CA ASN A 83 2.58 9.06 -10.26
C ASN A 83 3.58 9.13 -9.10
N ALA A 84 3.10 8.94 -7.87
CA ALA A 84 3.96 8.73 -6.72
C ALA A 84 4.68 7.38 -6.80
N VAL A 85 5.79 7.25 -6.09
CA VAL A 85 6.57 6.00 -6.05
C VAL A 85 6.44 5.35 -4.69
N ILE A 86 5.92 4.11 -4.66
CA ILE A 86 5.88 3.24 -3.48
C ILE A 86 7.28 2.65 -3.27
N HIS A 87 7.89 3.03 -2.16
CA HIS A 87 9.20 2.52 -1.76
C HIS A 87 9.11 1.33 -0.82
N GLN A 88 8.05 1.25 -0.01
CA GLN A 88 7.91 0.23 1.01
C GLN A 88 6.46 -0.05 1.38
N VAL A 89 6.16 -1.31 1.67
CA VAL A 89 4.92 -1.75 2.35
C VAL A 89 5.23 -1.88 3.84
N LEU A 90 4.42 -1.26 4.69
CA LEU A 90 4.52 -1.37 6.15
C LEU A 90 3.96 -2.71 6.63
N SER A 91 4.33 -3.11 7.84
CA SER A 91 4.01 -4.42 8.40
C SER A 91 2.51 -4.71 8.41
N ARG A 92 2.12 -5.79 7.71
CA ARG A 92 0.74 -6.29 7.63
C ARG A 92 0.31 -6.91 8.96
N THR A 93 -0.91 -6.60 9.39
CA THR A 93 -1.51 -7.17 10.60
C THR A 93 -2.49 -8.31 10.31
N SER A 94 -3.12 -8.29 9.13
CA SER A 94 -3.96 -9.37 8.62
C SER A 94 -3.75 -9.52 7.12
N LEU A 95 -3.93 -10.74 6.62
CA LEU A 95 -3.75 -11.08 5.20
C LEU A 95 -4.97 -11.89 4.74
N PHE A 96 -5.65 -11.46 3.67
CA PHE A 96 -6.69 -12.26 3.02
C PHE A 96 -6.10 -12.94 1.79
N GLU A 97 -5.82 -14.22 1.94
CA GLU A 97 -5.39 -15.07 0.83
C GLU A 97 -6.59 -15.83 0.29
N ARG A 98 -6.83 -15.73 -1.02
CA ARG A 98 -7.79 -16.61 -1.68
C ARG A 98 -6.99 -17.71 -2.37
N LYS A 99 -7.10 -18.94 -1.88
CA LYS A 99 -6.58 -20.12 -2.59
C LYS A 99 -7.41 -20.31 -3.86
N ALA A 100 -6.75 -20.32 -5.03
CA ALA A 100 -7.40 -20.67 -6.27
C ALA A 100 -7.87 -22.15 -6.24
N ALA A 101 -9.10 -22.42 -6.65
CA ALA A 101 -9.58 -23.79 -6.85
C ALA A 101 -9.17 -24.27 -8.25
N GLY A 102 -8.25 -25.23 -8.32
CA GLY A 102 -7.75 -25.81 -9.58
C GLY A 102 -6.23 -25.93 -9.61
N THR A 103 -5.69 -26.83 -10.44
CA THR A 103 -4.32 -27.39 -10.49
C THR A 103 -3.15 -26.42 -10.71
N SER A 104 -3.33 -25.12 -10.51
CA SER A 104 -2.27 -24.11 -10.45
C SER A 104 -2.18 -23.57 -9.02
N ASN A 105 -1.15 -23.99 -8.28
CA ASN A 105 -0.81 -23.54 -6.92
C ASN A 105 -0.39 -22.05 -6.85
N GLY A 106 -1.19 -21.14 -7.40
CA GLY A 106 -0.99 -19.69 -7.28
C GLY A 106 -1.85 -19.14 -6.16
N VAL A 107 -1.23 -18.76 -5.03
CA VAL A 107 -1.91 -17.95 -4.02
C VAL A 107 -2.10 -16.55 -4.61
N GLN A 108 -3.34 -16.07 -4.65
CA GLN A 108 -3.63 -14.67 -4.98
C GLN A 108 -4.00 -13.95 -3.69
N ILE A 109 -3.18 -12.98 -3.29
CA ILE A 109 -3.56 -12.05 -2.21
C ILE A 109 -4.56 -11.06 -2.80
N VAL A 110 -5.71 -10.92 -2.14
CA VAL A 110 -6.82 -10.09 -2.63
C VAL A 110 -6.94 -8.80 -1.81
N ALA A 111 -6.61 -8.84 -0.52
CA ALA A 111 -6.59 -7.68 0.37
C ALA A 111 -5.75 -7.98 1.64
N ALA A 112 -5.29 -6.93 2.31
CA ALA A 112 -4.62 -7.01 3.62
C ALA A 112 -5.16 -5.92 4.55
N ASN A 113 -4.97 -6.08 5.87
CA ASN A 113 -5.47 -5.15 6.91
C ASN A 113 -6.99 -4.86 6.81
N PHE A 114 -7.78 -5.91 6.59
CA PHE A 114 -9.24 -5.87 6.70
C PHE A 114 -9.63 -6.41 8.08
N ASP A 115 -10.69 -5.85 8.67
CA ASP A 115 -11.35 -6.40 9.85
C ASP A 115 -12.39 -7.43 9.36
N LEU A 116 -12.21 -8.71 9.72
CA LEU A 116 -13.18 -9.77 9.43
C LEU A 116 -14.39 -9.58 10.37
N VAL A 117 -15.58 -9.31 9.82
CA VAL A 117 -16.87 -9.35 10.55
C VAL A 117 -17.41 -10.78 10.59
#